data_AF-A0A966NEJ9-F1
#
_entry.id   AF-A0A966NEJ9-F1
#
_cell.length_a   1.000
_cell.length_b   1.000
_cell.length_c   1.000
_cell.angle_alpha   90.00
_cell.angle_beta   90.00
_cell.angle_gamma   90.00
#
_symmetry.space_group_name_H-M   'P 1'
#
loop_
_entity.id
_entity.type
_entity.pdbx_description
1 polymer ?
#
loop_
_entity_poly.entity_id
_entity_poly.type
_entity_poly.pdbx_seq_one_letter_code
_entity_poly.pdbx_strand_id
1 'polypeptide(L)'
;NVIDERIAFLVKDTLHEFMTRGTAGRKASVLNRKDIGGKTGTTNDAVSTWFSGFHEDLVTTVWVGTDDFTSLGENEYGSTIALPIWLDFMQDALKNLEVKEKNIPEGISFVKVNKKTGVIDNSLDSETYFELILDENLED
;
A
#
# COMPACT_ATOMS: atom_id res chain seq x y z
N ASN A 1 -20.38 -9.40 2.51
CA ASN A 1 -19.15 -8.75 1.97
C ASN A 1 -19.07 -8.97 0.47
N VAL A 2 -18.58 -7.98 -0.28
CA VAL A 2 -18.42 -8.05 -1.75
C VAL A 2 -17.14 -8.82 -2.13
N ILE A 3 -16.17 -8.88 -1.22
CA ILE A 3 -14.90 -9.61 -1.32
C ILE A 3 -14.68 -10.47 -0.07
N ASP A 4 -13.92 -11.55 -0.20
CA ASP A 4 -13.43 -12.37 0.92
C ASP A 4 -12.54 -11.53 1.84
N GLU A 5 -12.71 -11.66 3.15
CA GLU A 5 -11.93 -10.88 4.13
C GLU A 5 -10.43 -11.19 4.09
N ARG A 6 -10.07 -12.43 3.72
CA ARG A 6 -8.67 -12.86 3.56
C ARG A 6 -8.03 -12.14 2.36
N ILE A 7 -8.78 -12.01 1.27
CA ILE A 7 -8.35 -11.23 0.10
C ILE A 7 -8.21 -9.75 0.44
N ALA A 8 -9.20 -9.19 1.14
CA ALA A 8 -9.14 -7.79 1.59
C ALA A 8 -7.91 -7.53 2.47
N PHE A 9 -7.61 -8.46 3.38
CA PHE A 9 -6.44 -8.40 4.25
C PHE A 9 -5.13 -8.47 3.48
N LEU A 10 -4.97 -9.40 2.54
CA LEU A 10 -3.75 -9.50 1.72
C LEU A 10 -3.50 -8.23 0.91
N VAL A 11 -4.54 -7.66 0.30
CA VAL A 11 -4.44 -6.37 -0.40
C VAL A 11 -4.07 -5.23 0.57
N LYS A 12 -4.70 -5.18 1.75
CA LYS A 12 -4.37 -4.20 2.81
C LYS A 12 -2.89 -4.28 3.17
N ASP A 13 -2.37 -5.50 3.33
CA ASP A 13 -0.99 -5.73 3.70
C ASP A 13 0.01 -5.29 2.63
N THR A 14 -0.23 -5.64 1.36
CA THR A 14 0.61 -5.17 0.25
C THR A 14 0.62 -3.63 0.19
N LEU A 15 -0.51 -2.98 0.45
CA LEU A 15 -0.62 -1.52 0.46
C LEU A 15 0.04 -0.87 1.68
N HIS A 16 0.04 -1.53 2.84
CA HIS A 16 0.85 -1.12 3.99
C HIS A 16 2.34 -1.20 3.64
N GLU A 17 2.79 -2.31 3.03
CA GLU A 17 4.20 -2.49 2.67
C GLU A 17 4.67 -1.41 1.69
N PHE A 18 3.86 -1.05 0.70
CA PHE A 18 4.13 0.07 -0.21
C PHE A 18 4.44 1.38 0.55
N MET A 19 3.72 1.64 1.64
CA MET A 19 3.90 2.82 2.49
C MET A 19 5.08 2.72 3.47
N THR A 20 5.82 1.61 3.48
CA THR A 20 7.03 1.45 4.30
C THR A 20 8.32 1.45 3.48
N ARG A 21 8.23 1.24 2.16
CA ARG A 21 9.39 1.08 1.28
C ARG A 21 9.49 2.21 0.23
N GLY A 22 10.69 2.36 -0.34
CA GLY A 22 10.94 3.25 -1.47
C GLY A 22 10.60 4.73 -1.19
N THR A 23 10.23 5.46 -2.24
CA THR A 23 9.93 6.89 -2.16
C THR A 23 8.68 7.18 -1.30
N ALA A 24 7.64 6.35 -1.42
CA ALA A 24 6.42 6.49 -0.63
C ALA A 24 6.71 6.34 0.86
N GLY A 25 7.43 5.28 1.27
CA GLY A 25 7.79 5.07 2.67
C GLY A 25 8.69 6.16 3.26
N ARG A 26 9.66 6.67 2.48
CA ARG A 26 10.47 7.81 2.93
C ARG A 26 9.61 9.03 3.25
N LYS A 27 8.66 9.38 2.37
CA LYS A 27 7.75 10.51 2.59
C LYS A 27 6.76 10.26 3.71
N ALA A 28 6.18 9.07 3.79
CA ALA A 28 5.19 8.70 4.80
C ALA A 28 5.76 8.60 6.22
N SER A 29 7.08 8.48 6.37
CA SER A 29 7.75 8.40 7.68
C SER A 29 7.41 9.58 8.62
N VAL A 30 7.05 10.75 8.07
CA VAL A 30 6.62 11.94 8.83
C VAL A 30 5.35 11.71 9.65
N LEU A 31 4.53 10.72 9.28
CA LEU A 31 3.32 10.37 10.02
C LEU A 31 3.62 9.50 11.24
N ASN A 32 4.77 8.81 11.27
CA ASN A 32 5.15 7.86 12.32
C ASN A 32 4.05 6.83 12.65
N ARG A 33 3.39 6.31 11.61
CA ARG A 33 2.28 5.33 11.69
C ARG A 33 2.62 4.09 10.85
N LYS A 34 2.12 2.93 11.28
CA LYS A 34 2.35 1.62 10.62
C LYS A 34 1.05 0.95 10.15
N ASP A 35 -0.08 1.57 10.44
CA ASP A 35 -1.44 1.13 10.20
C ASP A 35 -2.12 1.95 9.09
N ILE A 36 -1.29 2.47 8.19
CA ILE A 36 -1.71 3.23 7.01
C ILE A 36 -1.21 2.54 5.75
N GLY A 37 -2.04 2.53 4.73
CA GLY A 37 -1.70 1.99 3.42
C GLY A 37 -2.14 2.93 2.33
N GLY A 38 -1.63 2.71 1.12
CA GLY A 38 -2.08 3.49 -0.02
C GLY A 38 -1.32 3.20 -1.29
N LYS A 39 -1.71 3.89 -2.36
CA LYS A 39 -1.14 3.70 -3.67
C LYS A 39 -1.15 4.98 -4.47
N THR A 40 -0.03 5.24 -5.14
CA THR A 40 0.11 6.29 -6.15
C THR A 40 -0.50 5.83 -7.48
N GLY A 41 -1.09 6.77 -8.20
CA GLY A 41 -1.40 6.63 -9.62
C GLY A 41 -1.03 7.89 -10.40
N THR A 42 -0.67 7.67 -11.66
CA THR A 42 -0.25 8.69 -12.63
C THR A 42 -0.79 8.22 -13.97
N THR A 43 -1.54 9.06 -14.69
CA THR A 43 -1.92 8.74 -16.08
C THR A 43 -0.73 8.87 -17.01
N ASN A 44 -0.89 8.39 -18.24
CA ASN A 44 -0.01 8.78 -19.33
C ASN A 44 0.06 10.31 -19.46
N ASP A 45 1.22 10.80 -19.89
CA ASP A 45 1.54 12.22 -20.08
C ASP A 45 1.30 13.12 -18.86
N ALA A 46 1.19 12.53 -17.66
CA ALA A 46 0.95 13.23 -16.40
C ALA A 46 -0.24 14.21 -16.44
N VAL A 47 -1.29 13.90 -17.21
CA VAL A 47 -2.54 14.70 -17.26
C VAL A 47 -3.29 14.65 -15.92
N SER A 48 -3.15 13.55 -15.19
CA SER A 48 -3.72 13.41 -13.85
C SER A 48 -2.81 12.56 -12.97
N THR A 49 -2.74 12.96 -11.71
CA THR A 49 -2.09 12.17 -10.66
C THR A 49 -3.05 11.97 -9.50
N TRP A 50 -2.92 10.84 -8.80
CA TRP A 50 -3.70 10.60 -7.60
C TRP A 50 -2.91 9.81 -6.56
N PHE A 51 -3.40 9.92 -5.34
CA PHE A 51 -3.02 9.05 -4.25
C PHE A 51 -4.28 8.66 -3.48
N SER A 52 -4.52 7.37 -3.35
CA SER A 52 -5.58 6.82 -2.51
C SER A 52 -4.93 6.06 -1.38
N GLY A 53 -5.32 6.38 -0.15
CA GLY A 53 -4.79 5.73 1.04
C GLY A 53 -5.83 5.63 2.13
N PHE A 54 -5.51 4.86 3.16
CA PHE A 54 -6.42 4.55 4.24
C PHE A 54 -5.69 4.41 5.58
N HIS A 55 -6.45 4.69 6.63
CA HIS A 55 -6.43 4.07 7.94
C HIS A 55 -7.70 3.19 8.03
N GLU A 56 -7.79 2.27 8.98
CA GLU A 56 -8.97 1.38 9.11
C GLU A 56 -10.30 2.13 9.20
N ASP A 57 -10.32 3.22 9.96
CA ASP A 57 -11.51 4.06 10.17
C ASP A 57 -11.60 5.27 9.21
N LEU A 58 -10.65 5.43 8.27
CA LEU A 58 -10.60 6.62 7.41
C LEU A 58 -9.98 6.30 6.05
N VAL A 59 -10.74 6.51 4.97
CA VAL A 59 -10.25 6.42 3.59
C VAL A 59 -10.21 7.81 2.97
N THR A 60 -9.09 8.16 2.36
CA THR A 60 -8.89 9.47 1.73
C THR A 60 -8.25 9.29 0.35
N THR A 61 -8.80 9.99 -0.64
CA THR A 61 -8.21 10.06 -1.99
C THR A 61 -7.94 11.52 -2.34
N VAL A 62 -6.76 11.78 -2.88
CA VAL A 62 -6.38 13.06 -3.48
C VAL A 62 -6.17 12.84 -4.96
N TRP A 63 -6.82 13.65 -5.79
CA TRP A 63 -6.60 13.74 -7.23
C TRP A 63 -6.12 15.15 -7.56
N VAL A 64 -5.17 15.26 -8.49
CA VAL A 64 -4.71 16.52 -9.05
C VAL A 64 -4.65 16.39 -10.57
N GLY A 65 -5.23 17.36 -11.24
CA GLY A 65 -5.24 17.53 -12.69
C GLY A 65 -5.71 18.94 -13.03
N THR A 66 -5.72 19.24 -14.33
CA THR A 66 -6.26 20.50 -14.87
C THR A 66 -7.61 20.25 -15.52
N ASP A 67 -8.49 21.24 -15.49
CA ASP A 67 -9.84 21.14 -16.06
C ASP A 67 -9.83 20.92 -17.59
N ASP A 68 -8.75 21.35 -18.27
CA ASP A 68 -8.56 21.22 -19.71
C ASP A 68 -7.70 20.01 -20.12
N PHE A 69 -7.38 19.11 -19.16
CA PHE A 69 -6.58 17.92 -19.38
C PHE A 69 -5.17 18.18 -19.93
N THR A 70 -4.63 19.38 -19.69
CA THR A 70 -3.23 19.67 -19.96
C THR A 70 -2.30 18.88 -19.03
N SER A 71 -1.12 18.54 -19.53
CA SER A 71 -0.11 17.84 -18.73
C SER A 71 0.32 18.67 -17.52
N LEU A 72 0.50 18.01 -16.38
CA LEU A 72 1.06 18.61 -15.16
C LEU A 72 2.58 18.84 -15.28
N GLY A 73 3.25 18.25 -16.28
CA GLY A 73 4.67 18.43 -16.56
C GLY A 73 5.47 17.12 -16.55
N GLU A 74 6.67 17.15 -17.15
CA GLU A 74 7.49 15.95 -17.45
C GLU A 74 8.06 15.20 -16.22
N ASN A 75 7.83 15.68 -15.00
CA ASN A 75 8.29 15.00 -13.78
C ASN A 75 7.21 14.93 -12.70
N GLU A 76 5.94 15.04 -13.10
CA GLU A 76 4.84 14.98 -12.17
C GLU A 76 4.21 13.59 -12.08
N TYR A 77 4.18 13.07 -10.85
CA TYR A 77 3.71 11.75 -10.52
C TYR A 77 2.79 11.83 -9.29
N GLY A 78 1.97 10.80 -9.06
CA GLY A 78 1.20 10.68 -7.82
C GLY A 78 2.09 10.76 -6.57
N SER A 79 3.36 10.38 -6.66
CA SER A 79 4.32 10.50 -5.56
C SER A 79 4.86 11.92 -5.34
N THR A 80 4.82 12.81 -6.33
CA THR A 80 5.38 14.18 -6.25
C THR A 80 4.33 15.23 -5.92
N ILE A 81 3.08 15.04 -6.35
CA ILE A 81 1.99 15.99 -6.11
C ILE A 81 0.94 15.46 -5.13
N ALA A 82 0.22 14.40 -5.52
CA ALA A 82 -0.96 13.94 -4.79
C ALA A 82 -0.61 13.37 -3.40
N LEU A 83 0.47 12.58 -3.30
CA LEU A 83 0.92 12.00 -2.03
C LEU A 83 1.27 13.08 -0.98
N PRO A 84 2.08 14.12 -1.27
CA PRO A 84 2.32 15.20 -0.30
C PRO A 84 1.06 15.87 0.24
N ILE A 85 0.07 16.15 -0.61
CA ILE A 85 -1.22 16.73 -0.17
C ILE A 85 -1.96 15.75 0.75
N TRP A 86 -1.96 14.46 0.40
CA TRP A 86 -2.57 13.43 1.23
C TRP A 86 -1.87 13.31 2.59
N LEU A 87 -0.53 13.38 2.63
CA LEU A 87 0.25 13.31 3.87
C LEU A 87 -0.03 14.51 4.78
N ASP A 88 -0.15 15.71 4.23
CA ASP A 88 -0.49 16.93 4.96
C ASP A 88 -1.85 16.79 5.68
N PHE A 89 -2.89 16.39 4.93
CA PHE A 89 -4.20 16.12 5.51
C PHE A 89 -4.17 15.03 6.59
N MET A 90 -3.48 13.93 6.32
CA MET A 90 -3.45 12.78 7.23
C MET A 90 -2.63 13.07 8.49
N GLN A 91 -1.66 14.00 8.45
CA GLN A 91 -0.90 14.40 9.63
C GLN A 91 -1.81 14.98 10.73
N ASP A 92 -2.87 15.69 10.35
CA ASP A 92 -3.87 16.19 11.28
C ASP A 92 -4.97 15.16 11.56
N ALA A 93 -5.50 14.51 10.52
CA ALA A 93 -6.63 13.58 10.68
C ALA A 93 -6.30 12.39 11.60
N LEU A 94 -5.06 11.87 11.53
CA LEU A 94 -4.64 10.70 12.32
C LEU A 94 -4.45 11.00 13.81
N LYS A 95 -4.36 12.27 14.25
CA LYS A 95 -4.16 12.63 15.66
C LYS A 95 -5.29 12.16 16.56
N ASN A 96 -6.50 12.01 16.00
CA ASN A 96 -7.71 11.61 16.73
C ASN A 96 -8.07 10.13 16.52
N LEU A 97 -7.22 9.37 15.82
CA LEU A 97 -7.48 7.97 15.49
C LEU A 97 -6.48 7.09 16.24
N GLU A 98 -6.99 6.07 16.93
CA GLU A 98 -6.16 5.06 17.57
C GLU A 98 -5.29 4.34 16.54
N VAL A 99 -4.12 3.87 16.97
CA VAL A 99 -3.27 3.01 16.12
C VAL A 99 -3.91 1.62 16.10
N LYS A 100 -4.19 1.08 14.91
CA LYS A 100 -4.78 -0.25 14.75
C LYS A 100 -3.71 -1.31 14.53
N GLU A 101 -3.86 -2.45 15.21
CA GLU A 101 -3.00 -3.61 15.00
C GLU A 101 -3.46 -4.45 13.79
N LYS A 102 -2.52 -5.18 13.20
CA LYS A 102 -2.78 -6.06 12.05
C LYS A 102 -3.31 -7.41 12.54
N ASN A 103 -4.62 -7.63 12.44
CA ASN A 103 -5.25 -8.91 12.72
C ASN A 103 -5.28 -9.77 11.45
N ILE A 104 -4.60 -10.92 11.47
CA ILE A 104 -4.56 -11.88 10.36
C ILE A 104 -5.81 -12.77 10.45
N PRO A 105 -6.69 -12.79 9.43
CA PRO A 105 -7.83 -13.72 9.39
C PRO A 105 -7.39 -15.19 9.39
N GLU A 106 -8.28 -16.08 9.84
CA GLU A 106 -8.08 -17.53 9.68
C GLU A 106 -7.99 -17.91 8.18
N GLY A 107 -7.30 -19.01 7.87
CA GLY A 107 -7.13 -19.46 6.49
C GLY A 107 -5.98 -18.78 5.73
N ILE A 108 -5.05 -18.13 6.43
CA ILE A 108 -3.83 -17.53 5.87
C ILE A 108 -2.61 -18.06 6.61
N SER A 109 -1.65 -18.58 5.86
CA SER A 109 -0.40 -19.13 6.36
C SER A 109 0.80 -18.22 6.06
N PHE A 110 1.77 -18.22 6.97
CA PHE A 110 3.08 -17.58 6.78
C PHE A 110 4.06 -18.62 6.24
N VAL A 111 4.48 -18.47 4.99
CA VAL A 111 5.36 -19.45 4.33
C VAL A 111 6.64 -18.80 3.81
N LYS A 112 7.69 -19.60 3.66
CA LYS A 112 8.91 -19.14 3.00
C LYS A 112 8.76 -19.25 1.50
N VAL A 113 9.09 -18.18 0.80
CA VAL A 113 9.06 -18.08 -0.65
C VAL A 113 10.45 -17.73 -1.16
N ASN A 114 10.88 -18.39 -2.23
CA ASN A 114 12.12 -18.07 -2.91
C ASN A 114 11.98 -16.73 -3.65
N LYS A 115 12.89 -15.78 -3.39
CA LYS A 115 12.84 -14.41 -3.95
C LYS A 115 12.87 -14.36 -5.48
N LYS A 116 13.47 -15.36 -6.14
CA LYS A 116 13.65 -15.38 -7.60
C LYS A 116 12.50 -16.05 -8.31
N THR A 117 12.00 -17.15 -7.75
CA THR A 117 10.98 -17.96 -8.42
C THR A 117 9.56 -17.63 -7.98
N GLY A 118 9.37 -17.05 -6.79
CA GLY A 118 8.04 -16.83 -6.21
C GLY A 118 7.36 -18.12 -5.74
N VAL A 119 8.08 -19.24 -5.72
CA VAL A 119 7.57 -20.55 -5.28
C VAL A 119 7.91 -20.78 -3.81
N ILE A 120 7.05 -21.53 -3.11
CA ILE A 120 7.28 -21.97 -1.73
C ILE A 120 8.58 -22.76 -1.66
N ASP A 121 9.48 -22.34 -0.77
CA ASP A 121 10.81 -22.92 -0.60
C ASP A 121 11.15 -22.96 0.89
N ASN A 122 11.02 -24.15 1.48
CA ASN A 122 11.29 -24.38 2.90
C ASN A 122 12.78 -24.57 3.23
N SER A 123 13.67 -24.40 2.24
CA SER A 123 15.10 -24.48 2.48
C SER A 123 15.58 -23.39 3.46
N LEU A 124 16.79 -23.60 4.01
CA LEU A 124 17.45 -22.66 4.91
C LEU A 124 18.32 -21.64 4.17
N ASP A 125 18.12 -21.48 2.86
CA ASP A 125 18.83 -20.53 2.02
C ASP A 125 18.46 -19.06 2.36
N SER A 126 19.46 -18.19 2.35
CA SER A 126 19.37 -16.72 2.35
C SER A 126 18.49 -16.10 1.25
N GLU A 127 18.20 -16.84 0.17
CA GLU A 127 17.37 -16.39 -0.95
C GLU A 127 15.86 -16.51 -0.69
N THR A 128 15.45 -16.86 0.53
CA THR A 128 14.04 -16.92 0.94
C THR A 128 13.58 -15.67 1.72
N TYR A 129 12.28 -15.38 1.68
CA TYR A 129 11.60 -14.41 2.55
C TYR A 129 10.22 -14.97 2.94
N PHE A 130 9.61 -14.40 3.98
CA PHE A 130 8.27 -14.80 4.37
C PHE A 130 7.19 -14.03 3.61
N GLU A 131 6.15 -14.74 3.21
CA GLU A 131 4.96 -14.19 2.57
C GLU A 131 3.69 -14.80 3.17
N LEU A 132 2.60 -14.04 3.12
CA LEU A 132 1.26 -14.47 3.52
C LEU A 132 0.53 -15.09 2.32
N ILE A 133 0.08 -16.33 2.46
CA ILE A 133 -0.61 -17.09 1.39
C ILE A 133 -1.89 -17.70 1.95
N LEU A 134 -2.95 -17.73 1.12
CA LEU A 134 -4.18 -18.46 1.45
C LEU A 134 -3.91 -19.95 1.58
N ASP A 135 -4.49 -20.61 2.58
CA ASP A 135 -4.24 -22.03 2.84
C ASP A 135 -4.56 -22.93 1.62
N GLU A 136 -5.59 -22.58 0.85
CA GLU A 136 -5.95 -23.31 -0.39
C GLU A 136 -4.89 -23.24 -1.51
N ASN A 137 -3.92 -22.32 -1.41
CA ASN A 137 -2.85 -22.14 -2.40
C ASN A 137 -1.52 -22.77 -1.96
N LEU A 138 -1.51 -23.56 -0.88
CA LEU A 138 -0.30 -24.19 -0.35
C LEU A 138 0.09 -25.51 -1.05
N GLU A 139 -0.84 -26.13 -1.80
CA GLU A 139 -0.71 -27.50 -2.32
C GLU A 139 -0.49 -27.61 -3.84
N ASP A 140 -0.14 -26.52 -4.54
CA ASP A 140 0.28 -26.55 -5.96
C ASP A 140 1.80 -26.75 -6.14
#